data_AF-A0A0S7ZDF3-F1
#
_entry.id   AF-A0A0S7ZDF3-F1
#
_cell.length_a   1.000
_cell.length_b   1.000
_cell.length_c   1.000
_cell.angle_alpha   90.00
_cell.angle_beta   90.00
_cell.angle_gamma   90.00
#
_symmetry.space_group_name_H-M   'P 1'
#
loop_
_entity.id
_entity.type
_entity.pdbx_description
1 polymer ?
#
loop_
_entity_poly.entity_id
_entity_poly.type
_entity_poly.pdbx_seq_one_letter_code
_entity_poly.pdbx_strand_id
1 'polypeptide(L)' 'MPTKNPRINVSIEKPIYSIIETLAKEKGVSISMVTRDLIKEALEIYEDVFLADFAEEREKTFDKDMSLSHEEVWE' A
#
# COMPACT_ATOMS: atom_id res chain seq x y z
N MET A 1 30.00 -6.52 0.50
CA MET A 1 28.90 -7.28 -0.14
C MET A 1 27.78 -6.32 -0.48
N PRO A 2 27.36 -6.19 -1.75
CA PRO A 2 26.14 -5.45 -2.05
C PRO A 2 24.95 -6.22 -1.46
N THR A 3 24.16 -5.59 -0.61
CA THR A 3 22.93 -6.21 -0.07
C THR A 3 21.95 -6.49 -1.20
N LYS A 4 21.22 -7.62 -1.15
CA LYS A 4 20.24 -8.04 -2.17
C LYS A 4 19.11 -7.02 -2.42
N ASN A 5 18.82 -6.15 -1.45
CA ASN A 5 17.72 -5.20 -1.52
C ASN A 5 18.22 -3.75 -1.62
N PRO A 6 17.56 -2.89 -2.42
CA PRO A 6 17.83 -1.46 -2.44
C PRO A 6 17.54 -0.85 -1.07
N ARG A 7 18.37 0.11 -0.66
CA ARG A 7 18.22 0.83 0.62
C ARG A 7 17.82 2.26 0.36
N ILE A 8 16.83 2.73 1.10
CA ILE A 8 16.41 4.13 1.10
C ILE A 8 16.85 4.72 2.44
N ASN A 9 17.65 5.79 2.40
CA ASN A 9 18.01 6.55 3.60
C ASN A 9 17.13 7.81 3.62
N VAL A 10 16.37 8.00 4.70
CA VAL A 10 15.43 9.12 4.85
C VAL A 10 15.71 9.84 6.16
N SER A 11 15.80 11.16 6.11
CA SER A 11 15.83 12.01 7.31
C SER A 11 14.39 12.25 7.77
N ILE A 12 14.09 11.91 9.02
CA ILE A 12 12.78 12.12 9.64
C ILE A 12 12.92 12.93 10.93
N GLU A 13 11.83 13.56 11.32
CA GLU A 13 11.77 14.37 12.54
C GLU A 13 11.83 13.50 13.80
N LYS A 14 12.39 14.04 14.89
CA LYS A 14 12.48 13.34 16.18
C LYS A 14 11.15 12.77 16.70
N PRO A 15 10.00 13.48 16.61
CA PRO A 15 8.73 12.93 17.07
C PRO A 15 8.33 11.67 16.31
N ILE A 16 8.45 11.69 14.98
CA ILE A 16 8.12 10.54 14.11
C ILE A 16 9.04 9.36 14.41
N TYR A 17 10.34 9.61 14.54
CA TYR A 17 11.31 8.58 14.92
C TYR A 17 10.94 7.91 16.25
N SER A 18 10.57 8.71 17.25
CA SER A 18 10.21 8.22 18.59
C SER A 18 8.95 7.34 18.57
N ILE A 19 7.98 7.67 17.74
CA ILE A 19 6.78 6.86 17.52
C ILE A 19 7.15 5.51 16.89
N ILE A 20 7.94 5.53 15.81
CA ILE A 20 8.38 4.29 15.15
C ILE A 20 9.21 3.42 16.09
N GLU A 21 10.09 4.02 16.90
CA GLU A 21 10.87 3.29 17.89
C GLU A 21 9.98 2.61 18.94
N THR A 22 8.95 3.30 19.41
CA THR A 22 7.98 2.75 20.38
C THR A 22 7.21 1.58 19.76
N LEU A 23 6.71 1.73 18.54
CA LEU A 23 6.01 0.66 17.81
C LEU A 23 6.91 -0.57 17.58
N ALA A 24 8.18 -0.35 17.26
CA ALA A 24 9.15 -1.43 17.08
C ALA A 24 9.40 -2.20 18.39
N LYS A 25 9.52 -1.48 19.52
CA LYS A 25 9.67 -2.07 20.85
C LYS A 25 8.43 -2.90 21.24
N GLU A 26 7.23 -2.36 21.04
CA GLU A 26 5.97 -3.05 21.35
C GLU A 26 5.78 -4.32 20.51
N LYS A 27 6.14 -4.27 19.23
CA LYS A 27 6.03 -5.41 18.30
C LYS A 27 7.19 -6.41 18.41
N GLY A 28 8.25 -6.09 19.16
CA GLY A 28 9.44 -6.94 19.28
C GLY A 28 10.23 -7.11 17.97
N VAL A 29 10.15 -6.14 17.06
CA VAL A 29 10.81 -6.17 15.74
C VAL A 29 11.74 -4.97 15.56
N SER A 30 12.53 -4.96 14.47
CA SER A 30 13.43 -3.84 14.20
C SER A 30 12.67 -2.60 13.69
N ILE A 31 13.23 -1.41 13.97
CA ILE A 31 12.74 -0.12 13.44
C ILE A 31 12.58 -0.20 11.92
N SER A 32 13.59 -0.72 11.20
CA SER A 32 13.53 -0.85 9.74
C SER A 32 12.40 -1.75 9.25
N MET A 33 12.00 -2.78 10.02
CA MET A 33 10.88 -3.64 9.67
C MET A 33 9.56 -2.88 9.80
N VAL A 34 9.35 -2.18 10.93
CA VAL A 34 8.17 -1.33 11.12
C VAL A 34 8.10 -0.24 10.06
N THR A 35 9.21 0.47 9.80
CA THR A 35 9.26 1.52 8.78
C THR A 35 8.93 0.97 7.39
N ARG A 36 9.47 -0.20 7.03
CA ARG A 36 9.16 -0.85 5.75
C ARG A 36 7.66 -1.15 5.64
N ASP A 37 7.06 -1.69 6.70
CA ASP A 37 5.66 -2.11 6.66
C ASP A 37 4.73 -0.90 6.62
N LEU A 38 5.03 0.17 7.37
CA LEU A 38 4.32 1.45 7.26
C LEU A 38 4.41 2.07 5.85
N ILE A 39 5.57 1.96 5.19
CA ILE A 39 5.72 2.42 3.80
C ILE A 39 4.85 1.60 2.85
N LYS A 40 4.76 0.28 3.05
CA LYS A 40 3.89 -0.58 2.24
C LYS A 40 2.42 -0.22 2.42
N GLU A 41 1.96 -0.10 3.66
CA GLU A 41 0.59 0.31 3.98
C GLU A 41 0.25 1.66 3.35
N ALA A 42 1.17 2.63 3.42
CA ALA A 42 0.97 3.91 2.75
C ALA A 42 0.84 3.77 1.23
N LEU A 43 1.67 2.95 0.58
CA LEU A 43 1.58 2.70 -0.86
C LEU A 43 0.27 2.00 -1.24
N GLU A 44 -0.20 1.04 -0.44
CA GLU A 44 -1.50 0.37 -0.63
C GLU A 44 -2.65 1.39 -0.56
N ILE A 45 -2.62 2.32 0.40
CA ILE A 45 -3.63 3.40 0.49
C ILE A 45 -3.61 4.29 -0.77
N TYR A 46 -2.43 4.63 -1.30
CA TYR A 46 -2.35 5.39 -2.55
C TYR A 46 -2.88 4.61 -3.75
N GLU A 47 -2.64 3.29 -3.79
CA GLU A 47 -3.17 2.41 -4.83
C GLU A 47 -4.70 2.32 -4.76
N ASP A 48 -5.28 2.16 -3.57
CA ASP A 48 -6.73 2.11 -3.37
C ASP A 48 -7.43 3.38 -3.90
N VAL A 49 -6.86 4.56 -3.62
CA VAL A 49 -7.37 5.84 -4.17
C VAL A 49 -7.36 5.82 -5.70
N PHE A 50 -6.25 5.38 -6.29
CA PHE A 50 -6.14 5.31 -7.74
C PHE A 50 -7.09 4.28 -8.37
N LEU A 51 -7.28 3.13 -7.72
CA LEU A 51 -8.22 2.10 -8.17
C LEU A 51 -9.68 2.56 -8.04
N ALA A 52 -10.00 3.34 -7.01
CA ALA A 52 -11.31 3.97 -6.87
C ALA A 52 -11.59 4.95 -8.01
N ASP A 53 -10.65 5.86 -8.30
CA ASP A 53 -10.76 6.79 -9.44
C ASP A 53 -10.93 6.03 -10.76
N PHE A 54 -10.15 4.97 -10.97
CA PHE A 54 -10.27 4.12 -12.15
C PHE A 54 -11.64 3.42 -12.26
N ALA A 55 -12.19 2.97 -11.12
CA ALA A 55 -13.52 2.37 -11.08
C ALA A 55 -14.62 3.39 -11.39
N GLU A 56 -14.53 4.61 -10.84
CA GLU A 56 -15.46 5.70 -11.13
C GLU A 56 -15.49 6.06 -12.63
N GLU A 57 -14.34 6.11 -13.29
CA GLU A 57 -14.29 6.36 -14.75
C GLU A 57 -15.00 5.25 -15.55
N ARG A 58 -14.88 4.00 -15.12
CA ARG A 58 -15.58 2.88 -15.78
C ARG A 58 -17.07 2.91 -15.52
N GLU A 59 -17.47 3.27 -14.30
CA GLU A 59 -18.88 3.38 -13.91
C GLU A 59 -19.65 4.37 -14.79
N LYS A 60 -19.01 5.48 -15.21
CA LYS A 60 -19.63 6.49 -16.10
C LYS A 60 -20.15 5.92 -17.42
N THR A 61 -19.56 4.84 -17.91
CA THR A 61 -19.93 4.19 -19.17
C THR A 61 -20.52 2.79 -18.96
N PHE A 62 -20.78 2.42 -17.71
CA PHE A 62 -21.30 1.10 -17.38
C PHE A 62 -22.75 0.96 -17.82
N ASP A 63 -23.02 -0.07 -18.62
CA ASP A 63 -24.35 -0.50 -19.01
C ASP A 63 -24.59 -1.92 -18.48
N LYS A 64 -25.63 -2.05 -17.66
CA LYS A 64 -26.00 -3.32 -17.04
C LYS A 64 -26.48 -4.34 -18.06
N ASP A 65 -27.16 -3.91 -19.12
CA ASP A 65 -27.68 -4.80 -20.15
C ASP A 65 -26.56 -5.37 -21.03
N MET A 66 -25.42 -4.68 -21.08
CA MET A 66 -24.19 -5.11 -21.77
C MET A 66 -23.19 -5.80 -20.82
N SER A 67 -23.55 -6.02 -19.56
CA SER A 67 -22.67 -6.65 -18.58
C SER A 67 -22.58 -8.17 -18.79
N LEU A 68 -21.38 -8.73 -18.62
CA LEU A 68 -21.14 -10.16 -18.72
C LEU A 68 -21.40 -10.84 -17.37
N SER A 69 -22.06 -12.00 -17.40
CA SER A 69 -22.25 -12.88 -16.25
C SER A 69 -20.95 -13.58 -15.84
N HIS A 70 -20.93 -14.16 -14.64
CA HIS A 70 -19.77 -14.89 -14.13
C HIS A 70 -19.42 -16.08 -15.02
N GLU A 71 -20.40 -16.83 -15.50
CA GLU A 71 -20.21 -17.98 -16.39
C GLU A 71 -19.58 -17.54 -17.72
N GLU A 72 -19.98 -16.39 -18.27
CA GLU A 72 -19.42 -15.84 -19.52
C GLU A 72 -17.96 -15.41 -19.41
N VAL A 73 -17.45 -15.15 -18.18
CA VAL A 73 -16.09 -14.63 -17.96
C VAL A 73 -15.11 -15.70 -17.43
N TRP A 74 -15.58 -16.69 -16.69
CA TRP A 74 -14.72 -17.58 -15.89
C TRP A 74 -14.82 -19.09 -16.23
N GLU A 75 -15.61 -19.49 -17.22
CA GLU A 75 -15.50 -20.82 -17.88
C GLU A 75 -14.16 -20.97 -18.62
#